data_AF-A0A959LTS1-F1
#
_entry.id   AF-A0A959LTS1-F1
#
_cell.length_a   1.000
_cell.length_b   1.000
_cell.length_c   1.000
_cell.angle_alpha   90.00
_cell.angle_beta   90.00
_cell.angle_gamma   90.00
#
_symmetry.space_group_name_H-M   'P 1'
#
loop_
_entity.id
_entity.type
_entity.pdbx_description
1 polymer ?
#
loop_
_entity_poly.entity_id
_entity_poly.type
_entity_poly.pdbx_seq_one_letter_code
_entity_poly.pdbx_strand_id
1 'polypeptide(L)'
;MKNILLIIVSLGLFITSCDNTPTHPDKSTGSDVSLIAVVVDPPDEPTDCELTNTAWADFADEVKALFTDEEIEAIEEALGESFNCSLLHCFEDNFNNHGGFVSCISHWTNTLKKAKVINGKQKGVIVKIAAHSQVGK
;
A
#
# COMPACT_ATOMS: atom_id res chain seq x y z
N MET A 1 45.34 -16.62 -8.43
CA MET A 1 45.21 -16.89 -9.88
C MET A 1 44.77 -18.33 -10.09
N LYS A 2 43.51 -18.55 -10.46
CA LYS A 2 43.00 -19.81 -11.03
C LYS A 2 41.60 -19.58 -11.64
N ASN A 3 41.61 -19.42 -12.96
CA ASN A 3 40.70 -19.92 -14.01
C ASN A 3 39.17 -19.65 -13.89
N ILE A 4 38.60 -18.79 -14.76
CA ILE A 4 37.90 -19.10 -16.06
C ILE A 4 36.54 -19.77 -15.83
N LEU A 5 35.43 -19.00 -15.84
CA LEU A 5 34.48 -18.76 -16.94
C LEU A 5 33.74 -20.03 -17.45
N LEU A 6 32.41 -20.06 -17.25
CA LEU A 6 31.46 -20.58 -18.24
C LEU A 6 30.08 -19.95 -18.03
N ILE A 7 29.66 -19.21 -19.06
CA ILE A 7 28.37 -18.54 -19.25
C ILE A 7 27.37 -19.59 -19.77
N ILE A 8 26.17 -19.64 -19.21
CA ILE A 8 25.02 -20.29 -19.86
C ILE A 8 23.88 -19.26 -19.90
N VAL A 9 23.74 -18.65 -21.08
CA VAL A 9 22.56 -17.89 -21.50
C VAL A 9 21.63 -18.89 -22.17
N SER A 10 20.45 -19.14 -21.59
CA SER A 10 19.37 -19.85 -22.27
C SER A 10 18.27 -18.87 -22.64
N LEU A 11 18.38 -18.38 -23.86
CA LEU A 11 17.39 -17.61 -24.61
C LEU A 11 16.33 -18.60 -25.12
N GLY A 12 15.10 -18.52 -24.61
CA GLY A 12 13.96 -19.29 -25.13
C GLY A 12 13.11 -18.40 -26.03
N LEU A 13 13.16 -18.65 -27.34
CA LEU A 13 12.46 -17.91 -28.40
C LEU A 13 11.00 -18.36 -28.57
N PHE A 14 10.19 -17.41 -29.02
CA PHE A 14 8.78 -17.48 -29.41
C PHE A 14 8.42 -18.52 -30.49
N ILE A 15 7.20 -19.06 -30.40
CA ILE A 15 6.41 -19.62 -31.52
C ILE A 15 4.94 -19.22 -31.27
N THR A 16 4.45 -18.10 -31.79
CA THR A 16 3.58 -17.95 -32.99
C THR A 16 2.51 -19.05 -33.17
N SER A 17 1.25 -18.71 -32.94
CA SER A 17 0.10 -19.41 -33.55
C SER A 17 -0.88 -18.36 -34.07
N CYS A 18 -0.96 -18.22 -35.39
CA CYS A 18 -1.95 -17.43 -36.10
C CYS A 18 -3.07 -18.32 -36.66
N ASP A 19 -4.22 -17.68 -36.85
CA ASP A 19 -5.30 -17.94 -37.82
C ASP A 19 -6.32 -19.06 -37.56
N ASN A 20 -7.59 -18.65 -37.48
CA ASN A 20 -8.48 -18.76 -38.65
C ASN A 20 -9.77 -17.93 -38.49
N THR A 21 -9.90 -16.94 -39.35
CA THR A 21 -11.12 -16.19 -39.69
C THR A 21 -12.07 -17.05 -40.55
N PRO A 22 -13.39 -16.86 -40.45
CA PRO A 22 -14.30 -17.08 -41.58
C PRO A 22 -14.89 -15.75 -42.10
N THR A 23 -14.71 -15.48 -43.39
CA THR A 23 -15.54 -14.62 -44.26
C THR A 23 -16.88 -15.35 -44.52
N HIS A 24 -18.09 -14.79 -44.69
CA HIS A 24 -18.66 -13.59 -45.35
C HIS A 24 -20.23 -13.63 -45.11
N PRO A 25 -21.15 -12.87 -45.78
CA PRO A 25 -21.44 -11.41 -45.89
C PRO A 25 -22.82 -10.94 -45.32
N ASP A 26 -22.97 -9.60 -45.26
CA ASP A 26 -24.15 -8.72 -45.46
C ASP A 26 -25.43 -8.79 -44.61
N LYS A 27 -25.77 -7.68 -43.91
CA LYS A 27 -26.78 -6.70 -44.40
C LYS A 27 -26.91 -5.45 -43.50
N SER A 28 -27.04 -4.32 -44.18
CA SER A 28 -27.44 -2.98 -43.71
C SER A 28 -28.59 -2.96 -42.69
N THR A 29 -28.46 -2.15 -41.64
CA THR A 29 -29.43 -1.09 -41.28
C THR A 29 -28.78 -0.14 -40.29
N GLY A 30 -28.94 1.16 -40.50
CA GLY A 30 -28.25 2.21 -39.76
C GLY A 30 -28.59 2.27 -38.28
N SER A 31 -27.64 2.80 -37.52
CA SER A 31 -27.90 3.72 -36.43
C SER A 31 -26.60 4.46 -36.17
N ASP A 32 -26.60 5.78 -36.38
CA ASP A 32 -25.54 6.65 -35.89
C ASP A 32 -25.57 6.62 -34.36
N VAL A 33 -24.88 5.65 -33.75
CA VAL A 33 -24.63 5.65 -32.31
C VAL A 33 -23.47 6.58 -32.09
N SER A 34 -23.78 7.83 -31.76
CA SER A 34 -22.82 8.74 -31.16
C SER A 34 -22.26 8.05 -29.92
N LEU A 35 -21.00 7.59 -29.99
CA LEU A 35 -20.26 7.18 -28.81
C LEU A 35 -20.04 8.45 -27.98
N ILE A 36 -21.00 8.73 -27.11
CA ILE A 36 -20.73 9.55 -25.94
C ILE A 36 -19.80 8.67 -25.10
N ALA A 37 -18.50 8.94 -25.19
CA ALA A 37 -17.57 8.52 -24.17
C ALA A 37 -18.01 9.23 -22.89
N VAL A 38 -18.90 8.58 -22.13
CA VAL A 38 -19.09 8.92 -20.73
C VAL A 38 -17.75 8.59 -20.11
N VAL A 39 -16.94 9.61 -19.89
CA VAL A 39 -15.90 9.54 -18.88
C VAL A 39 -16.68 9.32 -17.59
N VAL A 40 -16.89 8.05 -17.26
CA VAL A 40 -17.28 7.67 -15.91
C VAL A 40 -15.99 7.98 -15.17
N ASP A 41 -15.93 9.16 -14.56
CA ASP A 41 -14.94 9.38 -13.52
C ASP A 41 -15.05 8.15 -12.61
N PRO A 42 -13.95 7.40 -12.41
CA PRO A 42 -13.97 6.31 -11.45
C PRO A 42 -14.56 6.90 -10.17
N PRO A 43 -15.50 6.20 -9.49
CA PRO A 43 -16.02 6.71 -8.24
C PRO A 43 -14.81 7.13 -7.40
N ASP A 44 -14.78 8.39 -6.95
CA ASP A 44 -13.84 8.82 -5.92
C ASP A 44 -14.16 7.89 -4.74
N GLU A 45 -13.46 6.76 -4.67
CA GLU A 45 -13.66 5.81 -3.60
C GLU A 45 -13.24 6.58 -2.34
N PRO A 46 -14.12 6.71 -1.35
CA PRO A 46 -13.71 7.31 -0.10
C PRO A 46 -12.61 6.40 0.45
N THR A 47 -11.38 6.90 0.48
CA THR A 47 -10.28 6.37 1.28
C THR A 47 -10.65 6.56 2.74
N ASP A 48 -11.61 5.77 3.21
CA ASP A 48 -12.26 5.93 4.50
C ASP A 48 -11.44 5.21 5.58
N CYS A 49 -10.21 5.68 5.77
CA CYS A 49 -9.38 5.30 6.91
C CYS A 49 -9.60 6.28 8.06
N GLU A 50 -10.88 6.54 8.34
CA GLU A 50 -11.30 7.39 9.44
C GLU A 50 -11.02 6.68 10.78
N LEU A 51 -10.31 7.37 11.66
CA LEU A 51 -10.05 6.89 13.01
C LEU A 51 -11.24 7.27 13.91
N THR A 52 -12.22 6.37 14.00
CA THR A 52 -13.46 6.60 14.75
C THR A 52 -13.30 6.59 16.28
N ASN A 53 -12.16 6.10 16.78
CA ASN A 53 -11.84 6.04 18.20
C ASN A 53 -10.82 7.13 18.57
N THR A 54 -11.12 7.91 19.60
CA THR A 54 -10.27 9.00 20.08
C THR A 54 -8.85 8.53 20.43
N ALA A 55 -8.69 7.36 21.07
CA ALA A 55 -7.36 6.84 21.41
C ALA A 55 -6.54 6.44 20.17
N TRP A 56 -7.21 6.05 19.07
CA TRP A 56 -6.54 5.73 17.80
C TRP A 56 -6.08 7.02 17.11
N ALA A 57 -6.96 8.03 17.07
CA ALA A 57 -6.65 9.36 16.54
C ALA A 57 -5.50 10.01 17.33
N ASP A 58 -5.58 10.04 18.67
CA ASP A 58 -4.54 10.60 19.53
C ASP A 58 -3.18 9.94 19.29
N PHE A 59 -3.15 8.61 19.17
CA PHE A 59 -1.92 7.88 18.87
C PHE A 59 -1.38 8.24 17.48
N ALA A 60 -2.23 8.25 16.45
CA ALA A 60 -1.82 8.56 15.09
C ALA A 60 -1.26 9.98 15.00
N ASP A 61 -1.92 10.94 15.65
CA ASP A 61 -1.49 12.35 15.68
C ASP A 61 -0.17 12.51 16.45
N GLU A 62 0.01 11.83 17.59
CA GLU A 62 1.27 11.87 18.34
C GLU A 62 2.42 11.28 17.53
N VAL A 63 2.18 10.23 16.76
CA VAL A 63 3.21 9.66 15.87
C VAL A 63 3.48 10.58 14.67
N LYS A 64 2.43 11.14 14.03
CA LYS A 64 2.59 12.08 12.91
C LYS A 64 3.38 13.33 13.31
N ALA A 65 3.18 13.83 14.52
CA ALA A 65 3.90 14.98 15.06
C ALA A 65 5.43 14.75 15.19
N LEU A 66 5.92 13.53 15.03
CA LEU A 66 7.37 13.23 14.97
C LEU A 66 8.01 13.55 13.62
N PHE A 67 7.20 13.83 12.60
CA PHE A 67 7.60 13.91 11.21
C PHE A 67 7.19 15.25 10.59
N THR A 68 7.92 15.69 9.57
CA THR A 68 7.46 16.77 8.68
C THR A 68 6.44 16.24 7.67
N ASP A 69 5.71 17.13 7.01
CA ASP A 69 4.78 16.74 5.94
C ASP A 69 5.51 15.97 4.81
N GLU A 70 6.74 16.37 4.46
CA GLU A 70 7.60 15.68 3.48
C GLU A 70 7.98 14.27 3.95
N GLU A 71 8.28 14.08 5.23
CA GLU A 71 8.57 12.76 5.79
C GLU A 71 7.31 11.87 5.83
N ILE A 72 6.14 12.44 6.07
CA ILE A 72 4.86 11.73 6.01
C ILE A 72 4.58 11.27 4.57
N GLU A 73 4.74 12.13 3.57
CA GLU A 73 4.56 11.77 2.17
C GLU A 73 5.50 10.61 1.77
N ALA A 74 6.77 10.66 2.19
CA ALA A 74 7.71 9.56 1.95
C ALA A 74 7.31 8.25 2.65
N ILE A 75 6.74 8.33 3.86
CA ILE A 75 6.21 7.16 4.57
C ILE A 75 5.01 6.56 3.83
N GLU A 76 4.06 7.39 3.41
CA GLU A 76 2.87 6.95 2.67
C GLU A 76 3.22 6.36 1.30
N GLU A 77 4.17 6.97 0.57
CA GLU A 77 4.72 6.39 -0.66
C GLU A 77 5.34 5.01 -0.41
N ALA A 78 6.11 4.85 0.67
CA ALA A 78 6.75 3.59 1.01
C ALA A 78 5.76 2.50 1.47
N LEU A 79 4.59 2.90 1.99
CA LEU A 79 3.52 1.99 2.41
C LEU A 79 2.55 1.67 1.26
N GLY A 80 2.42 2.56 0.28
CA GLY A 80 1.43 2.46 -0.80
C GLY A 80 0.01 2.78 -0.35
N GLU A 81 -0.16 3.40 0.81
CA GLU A 81 -1.43 3.78 1.41
C GLU A 81 -1.24 4.97 2.37
N SER A 82 -2.34 5.61 2.77
CA SER A 82 -2.25 6.68 3.76
C SER A 82 -1.74 6.17 5.10
N PHE A 83 -1.14 7.06 5.87
CA PHE A 83 -0.57 6.76 7.18
C PHE A 83 -1.61 6.12 8.10
N ASN A 84 -2.83 6.66 8.10
CA ASN A 84 -3.93 6.15 8.94
C ASN A 84 -4.36 4.75 8.49
N CYS A 85 -4.50 4.51 7.18
CA CYS A 85 -4.84 3.18 6.65
C CYS A 85 -3.84 2.13 7.12
N SER A 86 -2.56 2.46 7.04
CA SER A 86 -1.48 1.53 7.41
C SER A 86 -1.46 1.15 8.88
N LEU A 87 -2.13 1.91 9.75
CA LEU A 87 -2.25 1.63 11.18
C LEU A 87 -3.57 0.97 11.55
N LEU A 88 -4.58 1.03 10.70
CA LEU A 88 -5.95 0.61 11.01
C LEU A 88 -6.00 -0.86 11.45
N HIS A 89 -5.30 -1.74 10.74
CA HIS A 89 -5.21 -3.15 11.12
C HIS A 89 -4.61 -3.35 12.53
N CYS A 90 -3.61 -2.55 12.93
CA CYS A 90 -3.05 -2.63 14.27
C CYS A 90 -4.07 -2.23 15.34
N PHE A 91 -4.98 -1.31 15.02
CA PHE A 91 -6.05 -0.90 15.93
C PHE A 91 -7.17 -1.93 16.01
N GLU A 92 -7.72 -2.33 14.86
CA GLU A 92 -8.89 -3.20 14.76
C GLU A 92 -8.60 -4.60 15.31
N ASP A 93 -7.48 -5.20 14.91
CA ASP A 93 -7.11 -6.56 15.35
C ASP A 93 -6.75 -6.63 16.84
N ASN A 94 -6.47 -5.48 17.48
CA ASN A 94 -5.97 -5.41 18.84
C ASN A 94 -6.78 -4.47 19.75
N PHE A 95 -8.05 -4.21 19.42
CA PHE A 95 -8.90 -3.22 20.10
C PHE A 95 -9.02 -3.41 21.63
N ASN A 96 -8.82 -4.64 22.14
CA ASN A 96 -8.78 -4.99 23.57
C ASN A 96 -7.50 -5.76 23.96
N ASN A 97 -6.42 -5.59 23.21
CA ASN A 97 -5.15 -6.27 23.45
C ASN A 97 -3.97 -5.31 23.31
N HIS A 98 -3.68 -4.56 24.37
CA HIS A 98 -2.58 -3.59 24.39
C HIS A 98 -1.23 -4.21 24.00
N GLY A 99 -0.93 -5.42 24.48
CA GLY A 99 0.31 -6.13 24.12
C GLY A 99 0.39 -6.48 22.64
N GLY A 100 -0.72 -6.93 22.06
CA GLY A 100 -0.86 -7.19 20.62
C GLY A 100 -0.69 -5.92 19.79
N PHE A 101 -1.32 -4.82 20.20
CA PHE A 101 -1.17 -3.51 19.57
C PHE A 101 0.29 -3.05 19.54
N VAL A 102 0.98 -3.05 20.69
CA VAL A 102 2.40 -2.65 20.77
C VAL A 102 3.28 -3.53 19.89
N SER A 103 2.99 -4.84 19.83
CA SER A 103 3.68 -5.78 18.94
C SER A 103 3.44 -5.43 17.47
N CYS A 104 2.20 -5.14 17.08
CA CYS A 104 1.85 -4.72 15.72
C CYS A 104 2.60 -3.46 15.30
N ILE A 105 2.63 -2.42 16.15
CA ILE A 105 3.41 -1.20 15.90
C ILE A 105 4.91 -1.49 15.75
N SER A 106 5.46 -2.42 16.54
CA SER A 106 6.86 -2.84 16.38
C SER A 106 7.12 -3.50 15.02
N HIS A 107 6.16 -4.25 14.47
CA HIS A 107 6.26 -4.82 13.12
C HIS A 107 6.13 -3.74 12.05
N TRP A 108 5.11 -2.87 12.14
CA TRP A 108 4.90 -1.75 11.22
C TRP A 108 6.14 -0.85 11.13
N THR A 109 6.71 -0.44 12.27
CA THR A 109 7.95 0.35 12.29
C THR A 109 9.18 -0.40 11.75
N ASN A 110 9.21 -1.74 11.80
CA ASN A 110 10.28 -2.50 11.15
C ASN A 110 10.14 -2.48 9.62
N THR A 111 8.91 -2.47 9.09
CA THR A 111 8.66 -2.30 7.66
C THR A 111 9.18 -0.94 7.20
N LEU A 112 8.81 0.14 7.89
CA LEU A 112 9.31 1.50 7.60
C LEU A 112 10.85 1.60 7.67
N LYS A 113 11.46 1.01 8.70
CA LYS A 113 12.91 1.00 8.85
C LYS A 113 13.61 0.22 7.72
N LYS A 114 13.01 -0.87 7.24
CA LYS A 114 13.51 -1.64 6.08
C LYS A 114 13.40 -0.83 4.79
N ALA A 115 12.31 -0.08 4.63
CA ALA A 115 12.11 0.88 3.54
C ALA A 115 13.02 2.12 3.64
N LYS A 116 13.73 2.30 4.77
CA LYS A 116 14.65 3.40 5.05
C LYS A 116 13.98 4.78 5.17
N VAL A 117 12.66 4.81 5.36
CA VAL A 117 11.90 6.06 5.60
C VAL A 117 11.95 6.49 7.07
N ILE A 118 12.27 5.57 7.98
CA ILE A 118 12.61 5.89 9.37
C ILE A 118 13.92 5.24 9.80
N ASN A 119 14.57 5.81 10.80
CA ASN A 119 15.74 5.22 11.44
C ASN A 119 15.40 4.47 12.74
N GLY A 120 16.42 3.83 13.34
CA GLY A 120 16.25 3.06 14.58
C GLY A 120 15.82 3.89 15.79
N LYS A 121 16.20 5.17 15.85
CA LYS A 121 15.80 6.10 16.92
C LYS A 121 14.31 6.44 16.81
N GLN A 122 13.85 6.80 15.61
CA GLN A 122 12.42 7.05 15.33
C GLN A 122 11.58 5.81 15.67
N LYS A 123 11.98 4.61 15.23
CA LYS A 123 11.34 3.35 15.65
C LYS A 123 11.19 3.27 17.18
N GLY A 124 12.28 3.51 17.91
CA GLY A 124 12.27 3.43 19.38
C GLY A 124 11.28 4.40 20.03
N VAL A 125 11.16 5.61 19.50
CA VAL A 125 10.20 6.62 19.97
C VAL A 125 8.76 6.17 19.71
N ILE A 126 8.45 5.71 18.49
CA ILE A 126 7.09 5.27 18.11
C ILE A 126 6.63 4.09 18.98
N VAL A 127 7.49 3.09 19.18
CA VAL A 127 7.16 1.93 20.03
C VAL A 127 6.96 2.35 21.48
N LYS A 128 7.70 3.36 21.97
CA LYS A 128 7.50 3.91 23.31
C LYS A 128 6.15 4.64 23.42
N ILE A 129 5.76 5.42 22.42
CA ILE A 129 4.43 6.06 22.35
C ILE A 129 3.34 4.97 22.41
N ALA A 130 3.48 3.92 21.59
CA ALA A 130 2.53 2.80 21.57
C ALA A 130 2.41 2.12 22.93
N ALA A 131 3.53 1.89 23.63
CA ALA A 131 3.54 1.28 24.96
C ALA A 131 2.90 2.14 26.05
N HIS A 132 2.79 3.45 25.83
CA HIS A 132 2.19 4.40 26.79
C HIS A 132 0.77 4.83 26.42
N SER A 133 0.31 4.54 25.20
CA SER A 133 -1.01 4.94 24.70
C SER A 133 -2.17 4.22 25.41
N GLN A 134 -3.40 4.66 25.16
CA GLN A 134 -4.61 3.99 25.67
C GLN A 134 -5.17 2.92 24.73
N VAL A 135 -4.53 2.67 23.59
CA VAL A 135 -5.02 1.71 22.59
C VAL A 135 -4.95 0.29 23.15
N GLY A 136 -6.05 -0.46 23.07
CA GLY A 136 -6.11 -1.86 23.48
C GLY A 136 -6.21 -2.10 24.99
N LYS A 137 -6.52 -1.07 25.79
CA LYS A 137 -6.72 -1.15 27.25
C LYS A 137 -8.20 -1.13 27.60
#